data_AF-A0A7W3ULG4-F1
#
_entry.id   AF-A0A7W3ULG4-F1
#
_cell.length_a   1.000
_cell.length_b   1.000
_cell.length_c   1.000
_cell.angle_alpha   90.00
_cell.angle_beta   90.00
_cell.angle_gamma   90.00
#
_symmetry.space_group_name_H-M   'P 1'
#
loop_
_entity.id
_entity.type
_entity.pdbx_description
1 polymer ?
#
loop_
_entity_poly.entity_id
_entity_poly.type
_entity_poly.pdbx_seq_one_letter_code
_entity_poly.pdbx_strand_id
1 'polypeptide(L)'
;MLKTLNTKIIKRFYNISGPLDEYKRSEVNRIGNNLGIMLFLFNVLIIFIALLIEEATNNSTLALHILIGAILIFTVYIAGGYVMYEAHRYRLTDNEVEEKEVRHAYIAALKRGLGNGIYFGVGMYLLDCLQEYMSVNASLVGLFLDKTSIIYGIMCGILFGVTTGIVYLARIKRVK
;
A
#
# COMPACT_ATOMS: atom_id res chain seq x y z
N MET A 1 -23.73 5.91 -15.50
CA MET A 1 -23.29 4.87 -14.54
C MET A 1 -21.76 4.81 -14.36
N LEU A 2 -20.97 4.77 -15.44
CA LEU A 2 -19.47 4.75 -15.40
C LEU A 2 -18.81 5.93 -14.67
N LYS A 3 -19.28 7.17 -14.89
CA LYS A 3 -18.74 8.37 -14.18
C LYS A 3 -18.87 8.26 -12.65
N THR A 4 -19.95 7.64 -12.16
CA THR A 4 -20.22 7.47 -10.73
C THR A 4 -19.30 6.43 -10.10
N LEU A 5 -19.05 5.31 -10.79
CA LEU A 5 -18.16 4.26 -10.31
C LEU A 5 -16.70 4.72 -10.27
N ASN A 6 -16.21 5.36 -11.34
CA ASN A 6 -14.84 5.88 -11.40
C ASN A 6 -14.59 6.89 -10.26
N THR A 7 -15.54 7.79 -10.01
CA THR A 7 -15.46 8.76 -8.90
C THR A 7 -15.34 8.07 -7.54
N LYS A 8 -16.08 6.98 -7.30
CA LYS A 8 -15.97 6.21 -6.05
C LYS A 8 -14.61 5.54 -5.89
N ILE A 9 -14.06 4.96 -6.97
CA ILE A 9 -12.73 4.32 -6.97
C ILE A 9 -11.65 5.35 -6.65
N ILE A 10 -11.64 6.48 -7.36
CA ILE A 10 -10.69 7.58 -7.15
C ILE A 10 -10.76 8.08 -5.71
N LYS A 11 -11.98 8.40 -5.23
CA LYS A 11 -12.16 8.87 -3.86
C LYS A 11 -11.65 7.87 -2.83
N ARG A 12 -11.83 6.57 -3.06
CA ARG A 12 -11.34 5.53 -2.16
C ARG A 12 -9.82 5.39 -2.21
N PHE A 13 -9.22 5.39 -3.40
CA PHE A 13 -7.77 5.25 -3.58
C PHE A 13 -7.00 6.41 -2.94
N TYR A 14 -7.40 7.65 -3.23
CA TYR A 14 -6.78 8.84 -2.64
C TYR A 14 -7.31 9.16 -1.23
N ASN A 15 -8.35 8.45 -0.79
CA ASN A 15 -9.04 8.64 0.48
C ASN A 15 -9.54 10.09 0.68
N ILE A 16 -10.28 10.57 -0.33
CA ILE A 16 -10.96 11.88 -0.37
C ILE A 16 -12.36 11.71 0.23
N SER A 17 -12.65 12.41 1.33
CA SER A 17 -13.95 12.37 2.02
C SER A 17 -15.02 13.21 1.30
N GLY A 18 -14.69 14.44 0.92
CA GLY A 18 -15.60 15.42 0.29
C GLY A 18 -15.94 15.18 -1.19
N PRO A 19 -16.68 16.10 -1.84
CA PRO A 19 -16.95 16.02 -3.27
C PRO A 19 -15.64 16.09 -4.06
N LEU A 20 -15.60 15.36 -5.19
CA LEU A 20 -14.49 15.41 -6.14
C LEU A 20 -14.79 16.53 -7.15
N ASP A 21 -14.49 17.75 -6.75
CA ASP A 21 -14.58 18.94 -7.61
C ASP A 21 -13.53 18.92 -8.74
N GLU A 22 -13.62 19.88 -9.66
CA GLU A 22 -12.76 19.96 -10.84
C GLU A 22 -11.28 20.18 -10.48
N TYR A 23 -10.99 20.96 -9.43
CA TYR A 23 -9.65 21.17 -8.92
C TYR A 23 -9.04 19.86 -8.39
N LYS A 24 -9.73 19.16 -7.47
CA LYS A 24 -9.27 17.88 -6.92
C LYS A 24 -9.13 16.80 -7.99
N ARG A 25 -10.01 16.81 -9.00
CA ARG A 25 -9.91 15.88 -10.13
C ARG A 25 -8.67 16.15 -10.97
N SER A 26 -8.36 17.41 -11.26
CA SER A 26 -7.15 17.80 -11.98
C SER A 26 -5.89 17.37 -11.23
N GLU A 27 -5.85 17.64 -9.92
CA GLU A 27 -4.71 17.28 -9.07
C GLU A 27 -4.51 15.76 -8.96
N VAL A 28 -5.58 15.01 -8.74
CA VAL A 28 -5.52 13.54 -8.73
C VAL A 28 -5.01 13.00 -10.05
N ASN A 29 -5.44 13.55 -11.19
CA ASN A 29 -4.95 13.12 -12.49
C ASN A 29 -3.46 13.39 -12.67
N ARG A 30 -2.96 14.55 -12.19
CA ARG A 30 -1.53 14.87 -12.22
C ARG A 30 -0.71 13.92 -11.35
N ILE A 31 -1.15 13.68 -10.11
CA ILE A 31 -0.50 12.73 -9.20
C ILE A 31 -0.48 11.34 -9.82
N GLY A 32 -1.61 10.89 -10.36
CA GLY A 32 -1.75 9.59 -11.00
C GLY A 32 -0.84 9.43 -12.22
N ASN A 33 -0.71 10.46 -13.05
CA ASN A 33 0.18 10.42 -14.21
C ASN A 33 1.66 10.32 -13.79
N ASN A 34 2.09 11.13 -12.83
CA ASN A 34 3.45 11.07 -12.30
C ASN A 34 3.74 9.71 -11.65
N LEU A 35 2.79 9.19 -10.87
CA LEU A 35 2.85 7.86 -10.27
C LEU A 35 2.97 6.77 -11.34
N GLY A 36 2.17 6.87 -12.41
CA GLY A 36 2.19 5.92 -13.52
C GLY A 36 3.54 5.89 -14.24
N ILE A 37 4.11 7.06 -14.54
CA ILE A 37 5.44 7.17 -15.15
C ILE A 37 6.51 6.58 -14.22
N MET A 38 6.47 6.94 -12.93
CA MET A 38 7.43 6.46 -11.94
C MET A 38 7.37 4.93 -11.80
N LEU A 39 6.17 4.36 -11.67
CA LEU A 39 5.97 2.90 -11.59
C LEU A 39 6.42 2.21 -12.88
N PHE A 40 6.10 2.76 -14.05
CA PHE A 40 6.50 2.19 -15.33
C PHE A 40 8.04 2.10 -15.44
N LEU A 41 8.74 3.20 -15.20
CA LEU A 41 10.20 3.25 -15.26
C LEU A 41 10.84 2.31 -14.24
N PHE A 42 10.33 2.28 -13.01
CA PHE A 42 10.84 1.38 -11.99
C PHE A 42 10.64 -0.09 -12.35
N ASN A 43 9.46 -0.47 -12.86
CA ASN A 43 9.18 -1.85 -13.26
C ASN A 43 10.10 -2.32 -14.39
N VAL A 44 10.32 -1.50 -15.42
CA VAL A 44 11.26 -1.83 -16.50
C VAL A 44 12.67 -2.03 -15.94
N LEU A 45 13.12 -1.12 -15.08
CA LEU A 45 14.45 -1.19 -14.48
C LEU A 45 14.64 -2.44 -13.60
N ILE A 46 13.70 -2.73 -12.71
CA ILE A 46 13.84 -3.84 -11.77
C ILE A 46 13.74 -5.20 -12.45
N ILE A 47 12.91 -5.33 -13.50
CA ILE A 47 12.87 -6.54 -14.33
C ILE A 47 14.22 -6.75 -15.02
N PHE A 48 14.79 -5.68 -15.60
CA PHE A 48 16.11 -5.76 -16.23
C PHE A 48 17.20 -6.16 -15.22
N ILE A 49 17.20 -5.58 -14.02
CA ILE A 49 18.12 -5.96 -12.95
C ILE A 49 17.93 -7.42 -12.54
N ALA A 50 16.71 -7.90 -12.41
CA ALA A 50 16.44 -9.29 -12.04
C ALA A 50 17.00 -10.28 -13.08
N LEU A 51 16.83 -9.98 -14.37
CA LEU A 51 17.43 -10.77 -15.46
C LEU A 51 18.96 -10.79 -15.39
N LEU A 52 19.60 -9.64 -15.11
CA LEU A 52 21.06 -9.58 -14.93
C LEU A 52 21.53 -10.39 -13.73
N ILE A 53 20.78 -10.37 -12.63
CA ILE A 53 21.10 -11.17 -11.43
C ILE A 53 20.98 -12.65 -11.74
N GLU A 54 19.91 -13.06 -12.43
CA GLU A 54 19.74 -14.45 -12.85
C GLU A 54 20.92 -14.91 -13.71
N GLU A 55 21.26 -14.16 -14.76
CA GLU A 55 22.37 -14.49 -15.67
C GLU A 55 23.73 -14.55 -14.95
N ALA A 56 23.98 -13.60 -14.03
CA ALA A 56 25.26 -13.53 -13.31
C ALA A 56 25.40 -14.62 -12.22
N THR A 57 24.29 -15.08 -11.64
CA THR A 57 24.31 -15.98 -10.48
C THR A 57 23.82 -17.40 -10.78
N ASN A 58 23.20 -17.63 -11.94
CA ASN A 58 22.44 -18.85 -12.29
C ASN A 58 21.43 -19.25 -11.20
N ASN A 59 20.86 -18.27 -10.50
CA ASN A 59 19.94 -18.50 -9.39
C ASN A 59 18.63 -17.73 -9.61
N SER A 60 17.71 -18.32 -10.36
CA SER A 60 16.39 -17.74 -10.67
C SER A 60 15.56 -17.49 -9.41
N THR A 61 15.71 -18.33 -8.38
CA THR A 61 15.02 -18.15 -7.09
C THR A 61 15.46 -16.86 -6.39
N LEU A 62 16.77 -16.58 -6.35
CA LEU A 62 17.28 -15.32 -5.78
C LEU A 62 16.79 -14.10 -6.57
N ALA A 63 16.85 -14.16 -7.90
CA ALA A 63 16.39 -13.08 -8.76
C ALA A 63 14.91 -12.75 -8.55
N LEU A 64 14.05 -13.79 -8.45
CA LEU A 64 12.62 -13.63 -8.19
C LEU A 64 12.32 -13.01 -6.81
N HIS A 65 13.01 -13.46 -5.75
CA HIS A 65 12.85 -12.86 -4.42
C HIS A 65 13.20 -11.37 -4.41
N ILE A 66 14.31 -11.00 -5.05
CA ILE A 66 14.73 -9.60 -5.16
C ILE A 66 13.71 -8.79 -5.96
N LEU A 67 13.23 -9.31 -7.09
CA LEU A 67 12.23 -8.65 -7.93
C LEU A 67 10.93 -8.38 -7.16
N ILE A 68 10.35 -9.41 -6.54
CA ILE A 68 9.10 -9.31 -5.79
C ILE A 68 9.26 -8.35 -4.60
N GLY A 69 10.34 -8.52 -3.82
CA GLY A 69 10.62 -7.67 -2.66
C GLY A 69 10.78 -6.20 -3.05
N ALA A 70 11.53 -5.92 -4.13
CA ALA A 70 11.74 -4.56 -4.62
C ALA A 70 10.44 -3.93 -5.15
N ILE A 71 9.62 -4.66 -5.91
CA ILE A 71 8.32 -4.18 -6.39
C ILE A 71 7.39 -3.86 -5.22
N LEU A 72 7.32 -4.72 -4.22
CA LEU A 72 6.47 -4.49 -3.05
C LEU A 72 6.92 -3.27 -2.24
N ILE A 73 8.22 -3.17 -1.93
CA ILE A 73 8.75 -2.03 -1.17
C ILE A 73 8.51 -0.73 -1.93
N PHE A 74 8.84 -0.70 -3.22
CA PHE A 74 8.68 0.50 -4.04
C PHE A 74 7.20 0.89 -4.16
N THR A 75 6.32 -0.05 -4.46
CA THR A 75 4.89 0.26 -4.67
C THR A 75 4.20 0.68 -3.38
N VAL A 76 4.44 -0.05 -2.28
CA VAL A 76 3.74 0.19 -1.01
C VAL A 76 4.26 1.44 -0.32
N TYR A 77 5.58 1.59 -0.19
CA TYR A 77 6.17 2.65 0.63
C TYR A 77 6.58 3.88 -0.18
N ILE A 78 7.26 3.70 -1.31
CA ILE A 78 7.76 4.84 -2.10
C ILE A 78 6.61 5.46 -2.89
N ALA A 79 5.91 4.66 -3.68
CA ALA A 79 4.82 5.11 -4.53
C ALA A 79 3.58 5.50 -3.71
N GLY A 80 3.20 4.68 -2.72
CA GLY A 80 2.18 5.02 -1.74
C GLY A 80 2.51 6.28 -0.94
N GLY A 81 3.76 6.42 -0.46
CA GLY A 81 4.24 7.60 0.25
C GLY A 81 4.18 8.87 -0.60
N TYR A 82 4.58 8.79 -1.87
CA TYR A 82 4.44 9.89 -2.83
C TYR A 82 2.99 10.36 -2.98
N VAL A 83 2.06 9.43 -3.19
CA VAL A 83 0.63 9.74 -3.29
C VAL A 83 0.13 10.43 -2.02
N MET A 84 0.52 9.93 -0.85
CA MET A 84 0.13 10.53 0.43
C MET A 84 0.71 11.93 0.62
N TYR A 85 1.98 12.13 0.26
CA TYR A 85 2.66 13.41 0.35
C TYR A 85 2.00 14.46 -0.54
N GLU A 86 1.79 14.17 -1.83
CA GLU A 86 1.16 15.10 -2.76
C GLU A 86 -0.32 15.33 -2.40
N ALA A 87 -1.06 14.29 -2.01
CA ALA A 87 -2.45 14.44 -1.59
C ALA A 87 -2.59 15.35 -0.35
N HIS A 88 -1.63 15.28 0.59
CA HIS A 88 -1.57 16.19 1.72
C HIS A 88 -1.15 17.61 1.30
N ARG A 89 -0.15 17.74 0.44
CA ARG A 89 0.34 19.04 -0.09
C ARG A 89 -0.78 19.85 -0.74
N TYR A 90 -1.65 19.20 -1.51
CA TYR A 90 -2.81 19.82 -2.15
C TYR A 90 -4.08 19.83 -1.29
N ARG A 91 -3.99 19.42 -0.01
CA ARG A 91 -5.11 19.37 0.94
C ARG A 91 -6.31 18.55 0.43
N LEU A 92 -6.06 17.56 -0.41
CA LEU A 92 -7.11 16.71 -1.02
C LEU A 92 -7.81 15.84 0.03
N THR A 93 -7.12 15.57 1.14
CA THR A 93 -7.50 14.58 2.15
C THR A 93 -7.69 15.17 3.55
N ASP A 94 -7.82 16.49 3.65
CA ASP A 94 -8.08 17.16 4.93
C ASP A 94 -9.42 16.66 5.50
N ASN A 95 -9.38 16.22 6.74
CA ASN A 95 -10.57 15.83 7.48
C ASN A 95 -10.79 16.84 8.61
N GLU A 96 -11.61 17.84 8.32
CA GLU A 96 -12.04 18.85 9.28
C GLU A 96 -13.02 18.22 10.27
N VAL A 97 -12.65 18.23 11.54
CA VAL A 97 -13.43 17.63 12.63
C VAL A 97 -13.63 18.68 13.72
N GLU A 98 -14.88 18.81 14.19
CA GLU A 98 -15.22 19.68 15.31
C GLU A 98 -14.49 19.24 16.59
N GLU A 99 -14.11 20.19 17.44
CA GLU A 99 -13.31 19.92 18.65
C GLU A 99 -13.90 18.81 19.54
N LYS A 100 -15.23 18.74 19.65
CA LYS A 100 -15.95 17.72 20.42
C LYS A 100 -15.83 16.30 19.85
N GLU A 101 -15.52 16.15 18.57
CA GLU A 101 -15.46 14.87 17.85
C GLU A 101 -14.04 14.37 17.60
N VAL A 102 -13.03 15.20 17.89
CA VAL A 102 -11.61 14.89 17.67
C VAL A 102 -11.19 13.56 18.29
N ARG A 103 -11.64 13.25 19.51
CA ARG A 103 -11.33 11.98 20.19
C ARG A 103 -11.88 10.78 19.43
N HIS A 104 -13.09 10.90 18.89
CA HIS A 104 -13.70 9.84 18.08
C HIS A 104 -12.94 9.65 16.76
N ALA A 105 -12.52 10.75 16.13
CA ALA A 105 -11.72 10.71 14.91
C ALA A 105 -10.36 10.02 15.12
N TYR A 106 -9.67 10.28 16.25
CA TYR A 106 -8.41 9.60 16.59
C TYR A 106 -8.60 8.09 16.76
N ILE A 107 -9.63 7.65 17.50
CA ILE A 107 -9.93 6.22 17.69
C ILE A 107 -10.30 5.58 16.35
N ALA A 108 -11.08 6.25 15.51
CA ALA A 108 -11.43 5.76 14.19
C ALA A 108 -10.19 5.62 13.27
N ALA A 109 -9.26 6.58 13.32
CA ALA A 109 -8.00 6.52 12.59
C ALA A 109 -7.14 5.32 13.02
N LEU A 110 -7.00 5.09 14.33
CA LEU A 110 -6.28 3.93 14.87
C LEU A 110 -6.94 2.60 14.47
N LYS A 111 -8.27 2.50 14.56
CA LYS A 111 -9.01 1.32 14.12
C LYS A 111 -8.82 1.03 12.62
N ARG A 112 -8.78 2.07 11.79
CA ARG A 112 -8.48 1.93 10.35
C ARG A 112 -7.05 1.47 10.09
N GLY A 113 -6.07 2.04 10.79
CA GLY A 113 -4.68 1.57 10.73
C GLY A 113 -4.55 0.10 11.11
N LEU A 114 -5.16 -0.30 12.23
CA LEU A 114 -5.18 -1.69 12.68
C LEU A 114 -5.86 -2.62 11.65
N GLY A 115 -7.03 -2.23 11.14
CA GLY A 115 -7.74 -3.00 10.13
C GLY A 115 -6.93 -3.18 8.84
N ASN A 116 -6.27 -2.12 8.37
CA ASN A 116 -5.38 -2.17 7.21
C ASN A 116 -4.15 -3.06 7.48
N GLY A 117 -3.58 -2.99 8.69
CA GLY A 117 -2.46 -3.84 9.10
C GLY A 117 -2.82 -5.33 9.11
N ILE A 118 -3.97 -5.69 9.67
CA ILE A 118 -4.47 -7.07 9.66
C ILE A 118 -4.69 -7.54 8.22
N TYR A 119 -5.38 -6.74 7.41
CA TYR A 119 -5.65 -7.06 6.01
C TYR A 119 -4.35 -7.30 5.22
N PHE A 120 -3.38 -6.40 5.36
CA PHE A 120 -2.11 -6.50 4.66
C PHE A 120 -1.26 -7.67 5.18
N GLY A 121 -1.19 -7.87 6.49
CA GLY A 121 -0.44 -8.96 7.10
C GLY A 121 -0.96 -10.33 6.69
N VAL A 122 -2.29 -10.52 6.66
CA VAL A 122 -2.91 -11.75 6.14
C VAL A 122 -2.61 -11.93 4.65
N GLY A 123 -2.67 -10.86 3.86
CA GLY A 123 -2.31 -10.92 2.43
C GLY A 123 -0.85 -11.34 2.20
N MET A 124 0.09 -10.78 2.97
CA MET A 124 1.51 -11.10 2.89
C MET A 124 1.81 -12.54 3.34
N TYR A 125 1.14 -13.00 4.39
CA TYR A 125 1.21 -14.38 4.83
C TYR A 125 0.75 -15.35 3.75
N LEU A 126 -0.41 -15.11 3.13
CA LEU A 126 -0.94 -15.96 2.07
C LEU A 126 -0.04 -15.94 0.82
N LEU A 127 0.57 -14.81 0.51
CA LEU A 127 1.51 -14.68 -0.60
C LEU A 127 2.78 -15.53 -0.34
N ASP A 128 3.31 -15.49 0.88
CA ASP A 128 4.47 -16.27 1.30
C ASP A 128 4.18 -17.78 1.23
N CYS A 129 3.05 -18.23 1.80
CA CYS A 129 2.62 -19.63 1.69
C CYS A 129 2.44 -20.08 0.23
N LEU A 130 1.91 -19.21 -0.64
CA LEU A 130 1.76 -19.51 -2.06
C LEU A 130 3.13 -19.68 -2.74
N GLN A 131 4.11 -18.84 -2.39
CA GLN A 131 5.45 -18.91 -2.95
C GLN A 131 6.19 -20.19 -2.52
N GLU A 132 6.06 -20.57 -1.26
CA GLU A 132 6.63 -21.83 -0.75
C GLU A 132 5.96 -23.06 -1.37
N TYR A 133 4.63 -23.03 -1.57
CA TYR A 133 3.92 -24.09 -2.27
C TYR A 133 4.44 -24.29 -3.70
N MET A 134 4.65 -23.19 -4.44
CA MET A 134 5.11 -23.20 -5.83
C MET A 134 6.59 -23.59 -5.98
N SER A 135 7.40 -23.43 -4.94
CA SER A 135 8.85 -23.68 -5.02
C SER A 135 9.27 -25.08 -4.55
N VAL A 136 8.55 -25.69 -3.60
CA VAL A 136 9.02 -26.93 -2.92
C VAL A 136 8.11 -28.15 -3.15
N ASN A 137 6.98 -28.04 -3.86
CA ASN A 137 5.94 -29.09 -3.86
C ASN A 137 5.56 -29.49 -2.41
N ALA A 138 5.54 -28.52 -1.49
CA ALA A 138 5.27 -28.75 -0.08
C ALA A 138 3.78 -29.04 0.19
N SER A 139 3.50 -29.80 1.25
CA SER A 139 2.12 -30.08 1.66
C SER A 139 1.45 -28.80 2.19
N LEU A 140 0.25 -28.50 1.68
CA LEU A 140 -0.52 -27.29 2.04
C LEU A 140 -0.70 -27.11 3.56
N VAL A 141 -0.82 -28.21 4.31
CA VAL A 141 -1.04 -28.18 5.76
C VAL A 141 0.23 -27.78 6.53
N GLY A 142 1.42 -28.17 6.05
CA GLY A 142 2.69 -27.76 6.67
C GLY A 142 2.97 -26.26 6.49
N LEU A 143 2.59 -25.73 5.33
CA LEU A 143 2.74 -24.32 4.95
C LEU A 143 1.90 -23.39 5.84
N PHE A 144 0.65 -23.75 6.14
CA PHE A 144 -0.22 -22.93 6.99
C PHE A 144 0.13 -22.94 8.48
N LEU A 145 1.04 -23.82 8.89
CA LEU A 145 1.51 -23.93 10.28
C LEU A 145 2.97 -23.51 10.43
N ASP A 146 3.59 -23.05 9.33
CA ASP A 146 4.97 -22.59 9.39
C ASP A 146 5.06 -21.30 10.21
N LYS A 147 5.93 -21.35 11.23
CA LYS A 147 6.10 -20.24 12.16
C LYS A 147 6.75 -19.04 11.48
N THR A 148 7.60 -19.26 10.48
CA THR A 148 8.31 -18.20 9.76
C THR A 148 7.32 -17.39 8.94
N SER A 149 6.46 -18.04 8.16
CA SER A 149 5.42 -17.36 7.38
C SER A 149 4.45 -16.57 8.27
N ILE A 150 4.02 -17.15 9.40
CA ILE A 150 3.14 -16.45 10.36
C ILE A 150 3.83 -15.20 10.92
N ILE A 151 5.09 -15.33 11.36
CA ILE A 151 5.86 -14.19 11.89
C ILE A 151 6.04 -13.12 10.82
N TYR A 152 6.36 -13.52 9.58
CA TYR A 152 6.51 -12.62 8.44
C TYR A 152 5.23 -11.82 8.18
N GLY A 153 4.08 -12.48 8.10
CA GLY A 153 2.79 -11.83 7.94
C GLY A 153 2.47 -10.84 9.07
N ILE A 154 2.74 -11.22 10.32
CA ILE A 154 2.55 -10.34 11.49
C ILE A 154 3.46 -9.10 11.39
N MET A 155 4.74 -9.27 11.08
CA MET A 155 5.69 -8.16 10.96
C MET A 155 5.27 -7.17 9.86
N CYS A 156 4.92 -7.69 8.67
CA CYS A 156 4.42 -6.87 7.57
C CYS A 156 3.13 -6.13 7.96
N GLY A 157 2.20 -6.82 8.63
CA GLY A 157 0.95 -6.24 9.09
C GLY A 157 1.13 -5.13 10.11
N ILE A 158 2.04 -5.30 11.08
CA ILE A 158 2.38 -4.26 12.07
C ILE A 158 2.97 -3.05 11.36
N LEU A 159 3.97 -3.24 10.50
CA LEU A 159 4.64 -2.14 9.81
C LEU A 159 3.65 -1.33 8.94
N PHE A 160 2.81 -2.02 8.18
CA PHE A 160 1.80 -1.37 7.34
C PHE A 160 0.68 -0.71 8.16
N GLY A 161 0.22 -1.36 9.24
CA GLY A 161 -0.81 -0.82 10.12
C GLY A 161 -0.37 0.45 10.85
N VAL A 162 0.87 0.47 11.36
CA VAL A 162 1.46 1.64 12.02
C VAL A 162 1.62 2.80 11.05
N THR A 163 2.21 2.55 9.88
CA THR A 163 2.44 3.61 8.87
C THR A 163 1.12 4.21 8.38
N THR A 164 0.13 3.38 8.02
CA THR A 164 -1.20 3.88 7.61
C THR A 164 -1.96 4.55 8.76
N GLY A 165 -1.81 4.06 9.99
CA GLY A 165 -2.35 4.70 11.20
C GLY A 165 -1.81 6.12 11.37
N ILE A 166 -0.49 6.31 11.32
CA ILE A 166 0.16 7.64 11.39
C ILE A 166 -0.39 8.57 10.30
N VAL A 167 -0.56 8.06 9.08
CA VAL A 167 -1.11 8.85 7.96
C VAL A 167 -2.54 9.29 8.22
N TYR A 168 -3.41 8.42 8.76
CA TYR A 168 -4.77 8.82 9.12
C TYR A 168 -4.80 9.85 10.24
N LEU A 169 -3.93 9.72 11.23
CA LEU A 169 -3.81 10.68 12.34
C LEU A 169 -3.36 12.06 11.84
N ALA A 170 -2.37 12.11 10.94
CA ALA A 170 -1.84 13.35 10.38
C ALA A 170 -2.85 14.15 9.55
N ARG A 171 -3.94 13.52 9.08
CA ARG A 171 -4.99 14.16 8.28
C ARG A 171 -6.10 14.82 9.09
N ILE A 172 -6.18 14.57 10.39
CA ILE A 172 -7.22 15.14 11.26
C ILE A 172 -6.87 16.61 11.52
N LYS A 173 -7.72 17.53 11.03
CA LYS A 173 -7.61 18.97 11.30
C LYS A 173 -8.74 19.40 12.21
N ARG A 174 -8.38 20.09 13.29
CA ARG A 174 -9.35 20.61 14.26
C ARG A 174 -9.93 21.92 13.73
N VAL A 175 -11.25 22.00 13.65
CA VAL A 175 -11.95 23.26 13.41
C VAL A 175 -12.48 23.74 14.77
N LYS A 176 -12.23 25.02 15.07
CA LYS A 176 -12.71 25.69 16.28
C LYS A 176 -14.19 26.05 16.14
#